data_AF-C3Y5Y3-F1
#
_entry.id   AF-C3Y5Y3-F1
#
_cell.length_a   1.000
_cell.length_b   1.000
_cell.length_c   1.000
_cell.angle_alpha   90.00
_cell.angle_beta   90.00
_cell.angle_gamma   90.00
#
_symmetry.space_group_name_H-M   'P 1'
#
loop_
_entity.id
_entity.type
_entity.pdbx_description
1 polymer ?
#
loop_
_entity_poly.entity_id
_entity_poly.type
_entity_poly.pdbx_seq_one_letter_code
_entity_poly.pdbx_strand_id
1 'polypeptide(L)'
;MSSEKLLHVSEVAGRARRDRPGAARPVTVAVAAVAGVLVVVALVFLAHEVKFVRENSTQLKDQILTLKDRTLAMEIKQDAAARDKEEASSHKEEVTALKIQLSSLQTQLDSERAELQKEKAGGASLRERLAVLETKFQLGVGNKQEQTYGTSHEVPSGVLRDRPDETGGTAVMVFPGRRVLLVDVEGLRSSTQDCHNYRDILAQSICTAITDQPSFVFAIRRDCSPNGDGLTCNAMCTSRRAAMIAAVWDQGSTSECFDAIHVYGNRPVLSSDHNTDAGKVGPAAYRYLSGGCTWRANNCGPNYCCCRVH
;
A
#
# COMPACT_ATOMS: atom_id res chain seq x y z
N MET A 1 41.53 31.29 4.47
CA MET A 1 42.67 32.15 4.06
C MET A 1 43.16 32.93 5.27
N SER A 2 44.48 32.97 5.44
CA SER A 2 45.28 33.97 6.16
C SER A 2 45.58 33.79 7.66
N SER A 3 46.72 33.13 7.90
CA SER A 3 47.95 33.65 8.53
C SER A 3 48.04 34.00 10.02
N GLU A 4 48.91 33.22 10.66
CA GLU A 4 49.90 33.49 11.71
C GLU A 4 50.38 34.94 11.88
N LYS A 5 50.78 35.31 13.12
CA LYS A 5 52.14 35.83 13.42
C LYS A 5 52.43 36.09 14.92
N LEU A 6 53.58 35.55 15.33
CA LEU A 6 54.72 36.16 16.08
C LEU A 6 54.67 36.47 17.60
N LEU A 7 55.46 35.64 18.31
CA LEU A 7 56.55 35.94 19.27
C LEU A 7 56.91 37.41 19.57
N HIS A 8 57.15 37.69 20.86
CA HIS A 8 58.19 38.61 21.30
C HIS A 8 58.89 38.13 22.59
N VAL A 9 60.21 38.00 22.48
CA VAL A 9 61.17 37.78 23.57
C VAL A 9 61.61 39.14 24.12
N SER A 10 61.92 39.22 25.42
CA SER A 10 62.80 40.25 25.99
C SER A 10 63.52 39.69 27.22
N GLU A 11 64.84 39.59 27.08
CA GLU A 11 65.84 39.20 28.07
C GLU A 11 66.44 40.47 28.67
N VAL A 12 66.62 40.56 29.98
CA VAL A 12 67.45 41.59 30.62
C VAL A 12 68.41 40.93 31.59
N ALA A 13 69.68 40.94 31.21
CA ALA A 13 70.82 40.53 32.01
C ALA A 13 71.29 41.69 32.91
N GLY A 14 71.64 41.37 34.16
CA GLY A 14 72.35 42.26 35.07
C GLY A 14 73.28 41.46 35.99
N ARG A 15 74.59 41.57 35.77
CA ARG A 15 75.65 41.05 36.65
C ARG A 15 76.08 42.11 37.67
N ALA A 16 76.34 41.72 38.92
CA ALA A 16 77.36 42.33 39.77
C ALA A 16 77.90 41.31 40.79
N ARG A 17 79.22 41.38 41.06
CA ARG A 17 80.06 40.37 41.72
C ARG A 17 80.08 40.44 43.26
N ARG A 18 80.34 39.26 43.84
CA ARG A 18 81.02 38.86 45.11
C ARG A 18 81.68 39.94 46.00
N ASP A 19 81.55 39.79 47.34
CA ASP A 19 82.64 39.24 48.18
C ASP A 19 82.29 38.81 49.63
N ARG A 20 82.93 37.70 50.01
CA ARG A 20 83.42 37.17 51.32
C ARG A 20 82.55 36.72 52.52
N PRO A 21 83.08 35.76 53.35
CA PRO A 21 82.32 34.81 54.17
C PRO A 21 82.54 34.97 55.70
N GLY A 22 81.58 34.49 56.49
CA GLY A 22 81.69 34.41 57.96
C GLY A 22 80.70 33.40 58.53
N ALA A 23 81.20 32.51 59.39
CA ALA A 23 80.56 31.31 59.86
C ALA A 23 79.35 31.54 60.81
N ALA A 24 78.31 30.71 60.69
CA ALA A 24 77.45 30.32 61.80
C ALA A 24 76.79 28.94 61.53
N ARG A 25 76.56 28.23 62.62
CA ARG A 25 76.28 26.79 62.79
C ARG A 25 74.85 26.36 62.37
N PRO A 26 74.59 25.03 62.28
CA PRO A 26 73.42 24.46 61.62
C PRO A 26 72.25 24.34 62.59
N VAL A 27 71.13 25.04 62.36
CA VAL A 27 69.87 24.77 63.07
C VAL A 27 68.69 25.09 62.15
N THR A 28 68.48 24.30 61.10
CA THR A 28 67.19 24.30 60.36
C THR A 28 67.13 23.11 59.41
N VAL A 29 67.33 21.89 59.92
CA VAL A 29 66.96 20.67 59.21
C VAL A 29 66.02 19.89 60.11
N ALA A 30 64.81 20.43 60.31
CA ALA A 30 63.72 19.68 60.95
C ALA A 30 62.32 20.21 60.56
N VAL A 31 62.19 21.48 60.15
CA VAL A 31 60.85 22.07 59.87
C VAL A 31 60.44 21.95 58.39
N ALA A 32 61.38 21.81 57.46
CA ALA A 32 61.07 21.73 56.03
C ALA A 32 60.45 20.39 55.59
N ALA A 33 60.78 19.28 56.26
CA ALA A 33 60.22 17.97 55.93
C ALA A 33 58.74 17.84 56.34
N VAL A 34 58.34 18.45 57.46
CA VAL A 34 56.96 18.37 57.97
C VAL A 34 56.00 19.24 57.14
N ALA A 35 56.45 20.43 56.70
CA ALA A 35 55.67 21.29 55.82
C ALA A 35 55.45 20.67 54.43
N GLY A 36 56.46 20.01 53.86
CA GLY A 36 56.33 19.32 52.58
C GLY A 36 55.33 18.16 52.63
N VAL A 37 55.33 17.37 53.71
CA VAL A 37 54.37 16.26 53.89
C VAL A 37 52.94 16.77 54.06
N LEU A 38 52.73 17.87 54.80
CA LEU A 38 51.41 18.50 54.94
C LEU A 38 50.84 19.02 53.61
N VAL A 39 51.68 19.60 52.75
CA VAL A 39 51.26 20.06 51.41
C VAL A 39 50.90 18.88 50.51
N VAL A 40 51.68 17.79 50.54
CA VAL A 40 51.37 16.58 49.77
C VAL A 40 50.06 15.95 50.24
N VAL A 41 49.83 15.88 51.56
CA VAL A 41 48.57 15.37 52.12
C VAL A 41 47.39 16.25 51.68
N ALA A 42 47.51 17.57 51.75
CA ALA A 42 46.47 18.49 51.27
C ALA A 42 46.16 18.33 49.77
N LEU A 43 47.18 18.12 48.93
CA LEU A 43 47.00 17.87 47.51
C LEU A 43 46.31 16.52 47.23
N VAL A 44 46.60 15.49 48.03
CA VAL A 44 45.91 14.19 47.93
C VAL A 44 44.43 14.32 48.33
N PHE A 45 44.12 15.07 49.38
CA PHE A 45 42.73 15.36 49.76
C PHE A 45 41.99 16.14 48.66
N LEU A 46 42.61 17.18 48.09
CA LEU A 46 42.00 17.93 46.98
C LEU A 46 41.82 17.05 45.73
N ALA A 47 42.77 16.17 45.41
CA ALA A 47 42.65 15.23 44.31
C ALA A 47 41.51 14.22 44.54
N HIS A 48 41.30 13.78 45.78
CA HIS A 48 40.20 12.89 46.15
C HIS A 48 38.84 13.58 46.00
N GLU A 49 38.71 14.81 46.48
CA GLU A 49 37.48 15.62 46.32
C GLU A 49 37.18 15.90 44.84
N VAL A 50 38.19 16.24 44.03
CA VAL A 50 38.00 16.46 42.58
C VAL A 50 37.59 15.18 41.85
N LYS A 51 38.12 14.02 42.27
CA LYS A 51 37.73 12.73 41.71
C LYS A 51 36.28 12.39 42.07
N PHE A 52 35.91 12.58 43.34
CA PHE A 52 34.56 12.36 43.83
C PHE A 52 33.53 13.28 43.13
N VAL A 53 33.85 14.57 42.98
CA VAL A 53 33.00 15.53 42.25
C VAL A 53 32.87 15.15 40.76
N ARG A 54 33.94 14.68 40.13
CA ARG A 54 33.91 14.23 38.72
C ARG A 54 33.01 13.00 38.54
N GLU A 55 33.10 12.04 39.45
CA GLU A 55 32.33 10.79 39.41
C GLU A 55 30.83 11.05 39.66
N ASN A 56 30.50 11.92 40.61
CA ASN A 56 29.12 12.37 40.83
C ASN A 56 28.59 13.18 39.63
N SER A 57 29.43 13.99 38.97
CA SER A 57 29.05 14.73 37.77
C SER A 57 28.74 13.80 36.59
N THR A 58 29.49 12.72 36.43
CA THR A 58 29.21 11.71 35.39
C THR A 58 27.92 10.96 35.68
N GLN A 59 27.69 10.57 36.94
CA GLN A 59 26.46 9.89 37.35
C GLN A 59 25.22 10.79 37.12
N LEU A 60 25.32 12.08 37.43
CA LEU A 60 24.25 13.04 37.19
C LEU A 60 23.97 13.24 35.69
N LYS A 61 25.01 13.27 34.85
CA LYS A 61 24.85 13.37 33.39
C LYS A 61 24.13 12.14 32.82
N ASP A 62 24.46 10.94 33.30
CA ASP A 62 23.79 9.71 32.86
C ASP A 62 22.32 9.69 33.30
N GLN A 63 22.01 10.20 34.50
CA GLN A 63 20.62 10.37 34.94
C GLN A 63 19.84 11.36 34.07
N ILE A 64 20.45 12.48 33.68
CA ILE A 64 19.81 13.46 32.78
C ILE A 64 19.58 12.87 31.39
N LEU A 65 20.53 12.11 30.85
CA LEU A 65 20.38 11.43 29.56
C LEU A 65 19.24 10.41 29.60
N THR A 66 19.20 9.57 30.63
CA THR A 66 18.11 8.58 30.79
C THR A 66 16.74 9.23 30.98
N LEU A 67 16.65 10.36 31.69
CA LEU A 67 15.43 11.16 31.79
C LEU A 67 15.03 11.75 30.43
N LYS A 68 15.98 12.26 29.66
CA LYS A 68 15.73 12.81 28.32
C LYS A 68 15.22 11.73 27.36
N ASP A 69 15.82 10.55 27.37
CA ASP A 69 15.38 9.42 26.55
C ASP A 69 13.96 8.96 26.93
N ARG A 70 13.64 8.95 28.24
CA ARG A 70 12.28 8.65 28.71
C ARG A 70 11.26 9.71 28.28
N THR A 71 11.63 11.00 28.31
CA THR A 71 10.75 12.08 27.86
C THR A 71 10.47 11.99 26.37
N LEU A 72 11.49 11.77 25.53
CA LEU A 72 11.32 11.57 24.10
C LEU A 72 10.45 10.33 23.80
N ALA A 73 10.65 9.24 24.54
CA ALA A 73 9.81 8.06 24.42
C ALA A 73 8.34 8.31 24.81
N MET A 74 8.07 9.24 25.74
CA MET A 74 6.70 9.64 26.09
C MET A 74 6.09 10.56 25.02
N GLU A 75 6.84 11.50 24.46
CA GLU A 75 6.37 12.37 23.37
C GLU A 75 5.99 11.54 22.13
N ILE A 76 6.83 10.59 21.72
CA ILE A 76 6.55 9.68 20.59
C ILE A 76 5.27 8.85 20.87
N LYS A 77 5.06 8.41 22.11
CA LYS A 77 3.83 7.68 22.48
C LYS A 77 2.59 8.56 22.46
N GLN A 78 2.72 9.83 22.85
CA GLN A 78 1.64 10.81 22.81
C GLN A 78 1.23 11.14 21.36
N ASP A 79 2.21 11.29 20.47
CA ASP A 79 1.97 11.51 19.04
C ASP A 79 1.32 10.29 18.37
N ALA A 80 1.72 9.07 18.75
CA ALA A 80 1.08 7.84 18.29
C ALA A 80 -0.39 7.76 18.75
N ALA A 81 -0.66 8.04 20.02
CA ALA A 81 -2.02 8.05 20.56
C ALA A 81 -2.92 9.14 19.93
N ALA A 82 -2.34 10.28 19.52
CA ALA A 82 -3.06 11.32 18.79
C ALA A 82 -3.41 10.87 17.37
N ARG A 83 -2.49 10.20 16.65
CA ARG A 83 -2.74 9.63 15.32
C ARG A 83 -3.81 8.55 15.33
N ASP A 84 -3.76 7.63 16.31
CA ASP A 84 -4.77 6.57 16.45
C ASP A 84 -6.19 7.17 16.68
N LYS A 85 -6.27 8.32 17.37
CA LYS A 85 -7.53 9.03 17.60
C LYS A 85 -8.05 9.73 16.33
N GLU A 86 -7.16 10.24 15.49
CA GLU A 86 -7.50 10.84 14.21
C GLU A 86 -7.97 9.78 13.21
N GLU A 87 -7.27 8.64 13.12
CA GLU A 87 -7.68 7.49 12.31
C GLU A 87 -9.03 6.92 12.75
N ALA A 88 -9.30 6.83 14.06
CA ALA A 88 -10.61 6.40 14.56
C ALA A 88 -11.74 7.39 14.20
N SER A 89 -11.43 8.69 14.08
CA SER A 89 -12.39 9.71 13.66
C SER A 89 -12.68 9.65 12.17
N SER A 90 -11.65 9.42 11.34
CA SER A 90 -11.78 9.22 9.90
C SER A 90 -12.59 7.96 9.57
N HIS A 91 -12.29 6.82 10.21
CA HIS A 91 -13.08 5.59 10.04
C HIS A 91 -14.54 5.76 10.45
N LYS A 92 -14.84 6.61 11.45
CA LYS A 92 -16.21 6.90 11.85
C LYS A 92 -16.98 7.66 10.76
N GLU A 93 -16.33 8.60 10.06
CA GLU A 93 -16.94 9.31 8.93
C GLU A 93 -17.21 8.36 7.75
N GLU A 94 -16.26 7.49 7.40
CA GLU A 94 -16.44 6.49 6.34
C GLU A 94 -17.59 5.52 6.64
N VAL A 95 -17.70 5.04 7.88
CA VAL A 95 -18.81 4.16 8.31
C VAL A 95 -20.15 4.89 8.20
N THR A 96 -20.20 6.19 8.48
CA THR A 96 -21.45 6.96 8.30
C THR A 96 -21.81 7.15 6.83
N ALA A 97 -20.83 7.40 5.96
CA ALA A 97 -21.05 7.51 4.52
C ALA A 97 -21.56 6.20 3.92
N LEU A 98 -20.93 5.07 4.30
CA LEU A 98 -21.37 3.73 3.89
C LEU A 98 -22.78 3.41 4.37
N LYS A 99 -23.14 3.79 5.60
CA LYS A 99 -24.49 3.59 6.13
C LYS A 99 -25.56 4.35 5.34
N ILE A 100 -25.26 5.56 4.87
CA ILE A 100 -26.15 6.34 4.01
C ILE A 100 -26.33 5.64 2.65
N GLN A 101 -25.24 5.18 2.04
CA GLN A 101 -25.31 4.45 0.77
C GLN A 101 -26.11 3.15 0.90
N LEU A 102 -25.89 2.38 1.97
CA LEU A 102 -26.63 1.15 2.24
C LEU A 102 -28.13 1.41 2.40
N SER A 103 -28.50 2.51 3.07
CA SER A 103 -29.90 2.91 3.25
C SER A 103 -30.54 3.30 1.91
N SER A 104 -29.80 3.99 1.04
CA SER A 104 -30.25 4.33 -0.32
C SER A 104 -30.49 3.08 -1.18
N LEU A 105 -29.53 2.16 -1.21
CA LEU A 105 -29.64 0.88 -1.92
C LEU A 105 -30.83 0.05 -1.42
N GLN A 106 -31.06 0.02 -0.11
CA GLN A 106 -32.22 -0.67 0.47
C GLN A 106 -33.53 -0.08 -0.04
N THR A 107 -33.65 1.26 -0.09
CA THR A 107 -34.87 1.91 -0.63
C THR A 107 -35.10 1.63 -2.12
N GLN A 108 -34.02 1.54 -2.92
CA GLN A 108 -34.13 1.17 -4.33
C GLN A 108 -34.61 -0.28 -4.49
N LEU A 109 -34.06 -1.20 -3.70
CA LEU A 109 -34.46 -2.60 -3.72
C LEU A 109 -35.94 -2.78 -3.34
N ASP A 110 -36.41 -2.04 -2.33
CA ASP A 110 -37.82 -2.08 -1.92
C ASP A 110 -38.76 -1.49 -2.98
N SER A 111 -38.31 -0.45 -3.69
CA SER A 111 -39.03 0.12 -4.83
C SER A 111 -39.15 -0.85 -6.00
N GLU A 112 -38.06 -1.50 -6.41
CA GLU A 112 -38.08 -2.50 -7.49
C GLU A 112 -38.95 -3.70 -7.11
N ARG A 113 -38.89 -4.13 -5.84
CA ARG A 113 -39.73 -5.22 -5.34
C ARG A 113 -41.22 -4.87 -5.44
N ALA A 114 -41.61 -3.61 -5.20
CA ALA A 114 -42.99 -3.17 -5.35
C ALA A 114 -43.46 -3.22 -6.81
N GLU A 115 -42.64 -2.76 -7.75
CA GLU A 115 -42.96 -2.83 -9.19
C GLU A 115 -43.09 -4.29 -9.67
N LEU A 116 -42.20 -5.18 -9.22
CA LEU A 116 -42.25 -6.59 -9.59
C LEU A 116 -43.52 -7.31 -9.07
N GLN A 117 -44.03 -6.90 -7.89
CA GLN A 117 -45.32 -7.41 -7.39
C GLN A 117 -46.50 -6.91 -8.23
N LYS A 118 -46.44 -5.66 -8.71
CA LYS A 118 -47.46 -5.07 -9.57
C LYS A 118 -47.51 -5.77 -10.93
N GLU A 119 -46.36 -6.05 -11.53
CA GLU A 119 -46.28 -6.85 -12.76
C GLU A 119 -46.79 -8.28 -12.56
N LYS A 120 -46.49 -8.91 -11.42
CA LYS A 120 -47.00 -10.26 -11.10
C LYS A 120 -48.53 -10.29 -11.01
N ALA A 121 -49.15 -9.26 -10.42
CA ALA A 121 -50.60 -9.11 -10.37
C ALA A 121 -51.20 -8.90 -11.77
N GLY A 122 -50.56 -8.07 -12.61
CA GLY A 122 -50.95 -7.88 -14.01
C GLY A 122 -50.84 -9.17 -14.83
N GLY A 123 -49.78 -9.95 -14.64
CA GLY A 123 -49.59 -11.25 -15.26
C GLY A 123 -50.62 -12.30 -14.81
N ALA A 124 -51.06 -12.26 -13.55
CA ALA A 124 -52.15 -13.10 -13.07
C ALA A 124 -53.49 -12.75 -13.74
N SER A 125 -53.79 -11.45 -13.88
CA SER A 125 -54.97 -10.98 -14.61
C SER A 125 -54.95 -11.38 -16.09
N LEU A 126 -53.79 -11.31 -16.75
CA LEU A 126 -53.65 -11.77 -18.14
C LEU A 126 -53.85 -13.27 -18.30
N ARG A 127 -53.34 -14.09 -17.36
CA ARG A 127 -53.57 -15.54 -17.35
C ARG A 127 -55.04 -15.90 -17.19
N GLU A 128 -55.76 -15.18 -16.32
CA GLU A 128 -57.20 -15.38 -16.15
C GLU A 128 -57.99 -15.01 -17.42
N ARG A 129 -57.65 -13.90 -18.08
CA ARG A 129 -58.26 -13.51 -19.36
C ARG A 129 -57.96 -14.51 -20.48
N LEU A 130 -56.78 -15.13 -20.48
CA LEU A 130 -56.41 -16.17 -21.44
C LEU A 130 -57.25 -17.45 -21.23
N ALA A 131 -57.43 -17.89 -19.98
CA ALA A 131 -58.27 -19.06 -19.67
C ALA A 131 -59.74 -18.84 -20.05
N VAL A 132 -60.27 -17.62 -19.89
CA VAL A 132 -61.62 -17.24 -20.35
C VAL A 132 -61.74 -17.26 -21.88
N LEU A 133 -60.69 -16.86 -22.60
CA LEU A 133 -60.67 -16.93 -24.05
C LEU A 133 -60.60 -18.38 -24.56
N GLU A 134 -59.78 -19.20 -23.92
CA GLU A 134 -59.58 -20.61 -24.27
C GLU A 134 -60.87 -21.43 -24.06
N THR A 135 -61.59 -21.18 -22.98
CA THR A 135 -62.92 -21.78 -22.73
C THR A 135 -63.99 -21.32 -23.74
N LYS A 136 -63.97 -20.04 -24.15
CA LYS A 136 -64.85 -19.55 -25.24
C LYS A 136 -64.53 -20.18 -26.58
N PHE A 137 -63.26 -20.45 -26.88
CA PHE A 137 -62.85 -21.10 -28.13
C PHE A 137 -63.33 -22.56 -28.15
N GLN A 138 -63.17 -23.29 -27.05
CA GLN A 138 -63.67 -24.66 -26.91
C GLN A 138 -65.20 -24.76 -27.03
N LEU A 139 -65.94 -23.77 -26.52
CA LEU A 139 -67.41 -23.71 -26.64
C LEU A 139 -67.90 -23.20 -28.01
N GLY A 140 -67.05 -22.49 -28.76
CA GLY A 140 -67.36 -21.96 -30.09
C GLY A 140 -67.18 -22.97 -31.24
N VAL A 141 -66.50 -24.09 -31.01
CA VAL A 141 -66.28 -25.15 -32.02
C VAL A 141 -67.48 -26.09 -32.16
N GLY A 142 -68.51 -25.94 -31.32
CA GLY A 142 -69.72 -26.76 -31.34
C GLY A 142 -70.96 -26.02 -31.82
N ASN A 143 -70.96 -25.37 -33.00
CA ASN A 143 -72.18 -25.10 -33.80
C ASN A 143 -71.90 -24.29 -35.08
N LYS A 144 -71.79 -24.96 -36.23
CA LYS A 144 -72.67 -24.79 -37.42
C LYS A 144 -72.05 -25.41 -38.70
N GLN A 145 -72.92 -26.15 -39.37
CA GLN A 145 -72.87 -26.76 -40.70
C GLN A 145 -72.26 -25.91 -41.84
N GLU A 146 -71.41 -26.59 -42.62
CA GLU A 146 -71.47 -26.75 -44.09
C GLU A 146 -71.48 -25.49 -44.99
N GLN A 147 -70.34 -25.23 -45.65
CA GLN A 147 -70.36 -24.89 -47.07
C GLN A 147 -69.03 -25.24 -47.77
N THR A 148 -69.17 -26.10 -48.77
CA THR A 148 -68.24 -26.60 -49.76
C THR A 148 -67.59 -25.48 -50.58
N TYR A 149 -66.27 -25.53 -50.81
CA TYR A 149 -65.59 -25.41 -52.11
C TYR A 149 -64.06 -25.34 -51.95
N GLY A 150 -63.31 -26.08 -52.79
CA GLY A 150 -62.04 -25.59 -53.33
C GLY A 150 -60.73 -26.18 -52.79
N THR A 151 -60.48 -27.45 -53.11
CA THR A 151 -59.22 -28.03 -53.62
C THR A 151 -57.95 -27.17 -53.60
N SER A 152 -56.90 -27.61 -52.89
CA SER A 152 -55.63 -28.10 -53.50
C SER A 152 -54.60 -28.57 -52.46
N HIS A 153 -54.31 -29.88 -52.55
CA HIS A 153 -53.09 -30.64 -52.27
C HIS A 153 -52.42 -30.74 -50.88
N GLU A 154 -52.50 -31.99 -50.39
CA GLU A 154 -51.80 -32.78 -49.36
C GLU A 154 -50.24 -32.77 -49.47
N VAL A 155 -49.43 -32.58 -48.40
CA VAL A 155 -48.99 -33.48 -47.25
C VAL A 155 -47.79 -34.40 -47.65
N PRO A 156 -46.85 -34.94 -46.79
CA PRO A 156 -46.73 -34.94 -45.30
C PRO A 156 -45.33 -34.67 -44.64
N SER A 157 -45.43 -34.34 -43.34
CA SER A 157 -44.70 -34.78 -42.12
C SER A 157 -43.38 -35.58 -42.10
N GLY A 158 -42.55 -35.19 -41.12
CA GLY A 158 -41.73 -36.06 -40.25
C GLY A 158 -41.07 -35.23 -39.13
N VAL A 159 -41.70 -35.01 -37.97
CA VAL A 159 -41.52 -35.69 -36.66
C VAL A 159 -40.05 -35.90 -36.23
N LEU A 160 -39.57 -35.13 -35.23
CA LEU A 160 -39.25 -35.67 -33.89
C LEU A 160 -39.00 -34.56 -32.86
N ARG A 161 -39.48 -34.82 -31.65
CA ARG A 161 -39.36 -34.01 -30.43
C ARG A 161 -37.90 -33.96 -29.95
N ASP A 162 -37.49 -32.85 -29.33
CA ASP A 162 -37.28 -32.83 -27.88
C ASP A 162 -37.02 -31.41 -27.34
N ARG A 163 -37.54 -31.20 -26.13
CA ARG A 163 -37.51 -29.99 -25.31
C ARG A 163 -36.12 -29.85 -24.66
N PRO A 164 -35.66 -28.62 -24.39
CA PRO A 164 -35.45 -28.29 -22.99
C PRO A 164 -36.04 -26.92 -22.64
N ASP A 165 -36.72 -26.89 -21.48
CA ASP A 165 -37.23 -25.68 -20.87
C ASP A 165 -36.09 -24.70 -20.53
N GLU A 166 -36.31 -23.45 -20.93
CA GLU A 166 -35.59 -22.28 -20.48
C GLU A 166 -35.84 -21.99 -19.00
N THR A 167 -34.86 -21.44 -18.28
CA THR A 167 -35.00 -20.13 -17.61
C THR A 167 -33.70 -19.74 -16.89
N GLY A 168 -32.69 -19.33 -17.67
CA GLY A 168 -31.61 -18.48 -17.18
C GLY A 168 -31.98 -17.03 -17.48
N GLY A 169 -32.36 -16.27 -16.44
CA GLY A 169 -32.78 -14.87 -16.58
C GLY A 169 -31.66 -14.02 -17.18
N THR A 170 -31.90 -13.49 -18.37
CA THR A 170 -31.06 -12.48 -19.02
C THR A 170 -31.26 -11.13 -18.32
N ALA A 171 -30.25 -10.62 -17.62
CA ALA A 171 -30.23 -9.22 -17.20
C ALA A 171 -29.72 -8.38 -18.37
N VAL A 172 -30.64 -7.78 -19.13
CA VAL A 172 -30.32 -6.77 -20.16
C VAL A 172 -30.23 -5.42 -19.47
N MET A 173 -29.02 -4.90 -19.26
CA MET A 173 -28.86 -3.48 -18.93
C MET A 173 -29.05 -2.66 -20.22
N VAL A 174 -30.22 -2.04 -20.36
CA VAL A 174 -30.48 -1.03 -21.39
C VAL A 174 -30.16 0.34 -20.80
N PHE A 175 -29.06 0.95 -21.25
CA PHE A 175 -28.83 2.39 -21.07
C PHE A 175 -29.24 3.13 -22.35
N PRO A 176 -29.96 4.27 -22.25
CA PRO A 176 -30.43 5.00 -23.41
C PRO A 176 -29.27 5.77 -24.03
N GLY A 177 -28.74 5.29 -25.16
CA GLY A 177 -27.84 6.09 -26.01
C GLY A 177 -26.67 5.36 -26.67
N ARG A 178 -26.94 4.78 -27.85
CA ARG A 178 -26.02 4.49 -28.98
C ARG A 178 -25.09 3.25 -28.94
N ARG A 179 -25.29 2.45 -30.00
CA ARG A 179 -24.43 1.52 -30.76
C ARG A 179 -23.69 0.44 -29.98
N VAL A 180 -24.37 -0.71 -29.87
CA VAL A 180 -23.80 -2.02 -29.52
C VAL A 180 -22.97 -2.53 -30.69
N LEU A 181 -21.70 -2.83 -30.43
CA LEU A 181 -20.85 -3.66 -31.28
C LEU A 181 -20.78 -5.04 -30.59
N LEU A 182 -21.43 -6.04 -31.18
CA LEU A 182 -21.42 -7.42 -30.70
C LEU A 182 -20.03 -8.02 -30.94
N VAL A 183 -19.37 -8.44 -29.86
CA VAL A 183 -18.22 -9.35 -29.91
C VAL A 183 -18.68 -10.61 -29.19
N ASP A 184 -18.74 -11.72 -29.92
CA ASP A 184 -19.03 -13.05 -29.38
C ASP A 184 -17.92 -13.46 -28.41
N VAL A 185 -18.28 -13.73 -27.15
CA VAL A 185 -17.41 -14.42 -26.18
C VAL A 185 -18.03 -15.78 -25.91
N GLU A 186 -17.66 -16.75 -26.74
CA GLU A 186 -17.95 -18.16 -26.51
C GLU A 186 -16.92 -18.72 -25.52
N GLY A 187 -17.38 -19.20 -24.37
CA GLY A 187 -16.62 -20.11 -23.50
C GLY A 187 -16.07 -19.54 -22.18
N LEU A 188 -16.94 -19.30 -21.21
CA LEU A 188 -16.52 -19.24 -19.79
C LEU A 188 -16.95 -20.52 -19.07
N ARG A 189 -16.05 -21.52 -19.04
CA ARG A 189 -16.08 -22.56 -18.03
C ARG A 189 -15.76 -21.91 -16.68
N SER A 190 -16.68 -22.05 -15.74
CA SER A 190 -16.53 -21.62 -14.35
C SER A 190 -15.31 -22.28 -13.71
N SER A 191 -14.26 -21.48 -13.55
CA SER A 191 -13.11 -21.66 -12.69
C SER A 191 -13.06 -20.43 -11.79
N THR A 192 -13.78 -20.42 -10.68
CA THR A 192 -13.65 -19.37 -9.65
C THR A 192 -12.38 -19.60 -8.82
N GLN A 193 -11.26 -19.80 -9.50
CA GLN A 193 -9.92 -19.92 -8.92
C GLN A 193 -8.89 -19.12 -9.75
N ASP A 194 -9.35 -18.10 -10.45
CA ASP A 194 -8.53 -17.06 -11.06
C ASP A 194 -8.99 -15.73 -10.49
N CYS A 195 -8.12 -14.96 -9.82
CA CYS A 195 -8.13 -13.48 -9.90
C CYS A 195 -7.08 -12.75 -9.03
N HIS A 196 -6.37 -13.38 -8.07
CA HIS A 196 -5.41 -12.62 -7.26
C HIS A 196 -4.08 -13.36 -7.07
N ASN A 197 -3.14 -13.13 -7.99
CA ASN A 197 -1.75 -13.44 -7.68
C ASN A 197 -1.25 -12.42 -6.66
N TYR A 198 -0.98 -12.85 -5.43
CA TYR A 198 -0.54 -11.96 -4.34
C TYR A 198 0.68 -11.10 -4.73
N ARG A 199 1.51 -11.57 -5.66
CA ARG A 199 2.67 -10.82 -6.15
C ARG A 199 2.27 -9.63 -7.00
N ASP A 200 1.23 -9.75 -7.82
CA ASP A 200 0.71 -8.65 -8.63
C ASP A 200 0.09 -7.59 -7.73
N ILE A 201 -0.68 -8.03 -6.72
CA ILE A 201 -1.29 -7.12 -5.75
C ILE A 201 -0.21 -6.40 -4.93
N LEU A 202 0.76 -7.14 -4.39
CA LEU A 202 1.88 -6.54 -3.65
C LEU A 202 2.69 -5.59 -4.53
N ALA A 203 2.96 -5.95 -5.78
CA ALA A 203 3.67 -5.09 -6.71
C ALA A 203 2.90 -3.80 -6.99
N GLN A 204 1.59 -3.90 -7.25
CA GLN A 204 0.70 -2.77 -7.45
C GLN A 204 0.69 -1.86 -6.21
N SER A 205 0.51 -2.42 -5.01
CA SER A 205 0.53 -1.66 -3.76
C SER A 205 1.85 -0.92 -3.55
N ILE A 206 2.99 -1.59 -3.81
CA ILE A 206 4.30 -0.95 -3.71
C ILE A 206 4.38 0.20 -4.69
N CYS A 207 4.15 -0.04 -5.99
CA CYS A 207 4.24 0.99 -7.03
C CYS A 207 3.33 2.19 -6.73
N THR A 208 2.10 1.96 -6.26
CA THR A 208 1.19 3.05 -5.89
C THR A 208 1.70 3.83 -4.67
N ALA A 209 2.27 3.17 -3.65
CA ALA A 209 2.75 3.82 -2.44
C ALA A 209 4.01 4.68 -2.66
N ILE A 210 4.79 4.39 -3.69
CA ILE A 210 6.08 5.06 -3.94
C ILE A 210 5.99 6.20 -4.97
N THR A 211 4.85 6.39 -5.62
CA THR A 211 4.68 7.49 -6.58
C THR A 211 4.73 8.83 -5.83
N ASP A 212 5.44 9.80 -6.40
CA ASP A 212 5.65 11.13 -5.81
C ASP A 212 4.72 12.20 -6.41
N GLN A 213 3.90 11.84 -7.39
CA GLN A 213 3.00 12.76 -8.07
C GLN A 213 1.66 12.13 -8.44
N PRO A 214 0.58 12.94 -8.55
CA PRO A 214 -0.72 12.47 -9.02
C PRO A 214 -0.61 11.84 -10.41
N SER A 215 -0.90 10.55 -10.50
CA SER A 215 -0.81 9.78 -11.74
C SER A 215 -1.55 8.45 -11.60
N PHE A 216 -1.93 7.85 -12.73
CA PHE A 216 -2.42 6.48 -12.76
C PHE A 216 -1.24 5.51 -12.75
N VAL A 217 -1.13 4.71 -11.70
CA VAL A 217 0.01 3.83 -11.48
C VAL A 217 -0.34 2.38 -11.86
N PHE A 218 0.58 1.73 -12.55
CA PHE A 218 0.46 0.34 -12.99
C PHE A 218 1.74 -0.44 -12.62
N ALA A 219 1.57 -1.60 -12.01
CA ALA A 219 2.64 -2.59 -11.88
C ALA A 219 2.58 -3.58 -13.04
N ILE A 220 3.57 -3.54 -13.92
CA ILE A 220 3.65 -4.45 -15.06
C ILE A 220 4.61 -5.60 -14.73
N ARG A 221 4.10 -6.82 -14.71
CA ARG A 221 4.89 -8.04 -14.55
C ARG A 221 5.79 -8.27 -15.77
N ARG A 222 7.04 -8.65 -15.52
CA ARG A 222 8.00 -9.05 -16.56
C ARG A 222 7.95 -10.55 -16.81
N ASP A 223 8.21 -10.93 -18.06
CA ASP A 223 8.50 -12.32 -18.39
C ASP A 223 9.98 -12.62 -18.17
N CYS A 224 10.24 -13.38 -17.12
CA CYS A 224 11.56 -13.77 -16.68
C CYS A 224 12.07 -15.08 -17.28
N SER A 225 11.37 -15.66 -18.26
CA SER A 225 11.83 -16.87 -18.94
C SER A 225 13.13 -16.60 -19.73
N PRO A 226 13.92 -17.66 -20.07
CA PRO A 226 15.15 -17.50 -20.84
C PRO A 226 14.97 -16.78 -22.19
N ASN A 227 13.78 -16.88 -22.77
CA ASN A 227 13.36 -16.20 -24.00
C ASN A 227 12.26 -15.16 -23.70
N GLY A 228 12.27 -14.58 -22.50
CA GLY A 228 11.26 -13.65 -22.03
C GLY A 228 11.30 -12.31 -22.76
N ASP A 229 10.64 -11.31 -22.18
CA ASP A 229 10.46 -10.01 -22.82
C ASP A 229 11.78 -9.33 -23.20
N GLY A 230 12.85 -9.52 -22.42
CA GLY A 230 14.18 -8.93 -22.66
C GLY A 230 14.19 -7.38 -22.62
N LEU A 231 13.03 -6.77 -22.39
CA LEU A 231 12.81 -5.33 -22.44
C LEU A 231 13.34 -4.67 -21.16
N THR A 232 13.77 -3.43 -21.24
CA THR A 232 13.91 -2.62 -20.02
C THR A 232 12.52 -2.23 -19.52
N CYS A 233 12.39 -1.86 -18.25
CA CYS A 233 11.12 -1.34 -17.75
C CYS A 233 10.68 -0.07 -18.48
N ASN A 234 11.61 0.80 -18.89
CA ASN A 234 11.32 1.93 -19.77
C ASN A 234 10.68 1.51 -21.09
N ALA A 235 11.23 0.49 -21.73
CA ALA A 235 10.67 -0.05 -22.97
C ALA A 235 9.31 -0.69 -22.74
N MET A 236 9.11 -1.34 -21.58
CA MET A 236 7.84 -1.96 -21.23
C MET A 236 6.73 -0.94 -20.93
N CYS A 237 7.00 0.09 -20.13
CA CYS A 237 6.02 1.15 -19.88
C CYS A 237 5.64 1.87 -21.18
N THR A 238 6.61 2.10 -22.07
CA THR A 238 6.37 2.70 -23.39
C THR A 238 5.53 1.78 -24.28
N SER A 239 5.86 0.49 -24.37
CA SER A 239 5.16 -0.46 -25.25
C SER A 239 3.73 -0.77 -24.79
N ARG A 240 3.46 -0.62 -23.49
CA ARG A 240 2.13 -0.81 -22.89
C ARG A 240 1.34 0.48 -22.71
N ARG A 241 1.85 1.63 -23.16
CA ARG A 241 1.21 2.95 -23.03
C ARG A 241 -0.26 2.95 -23.45
N ALA A 242 -0.56 2.45 -24.65
CA ALA A 242 -1.94 2.45 -25.17
C ALA A 242 -2.89 1.62 -24.30
N ALA A 243 -2.42 0.47 -23.79
CA ALA A 243 -3.21 -0.37 -22.89
C ALA A 243 -3.44 0.29 -21.52
N MET A 244 -2.42 0.96 -20.98
CA MET A 244 -2.56 1.69 -19.71
C MET A 244 -3.54 2.86 -19.84
N ILE A 245 -3.46 3.64 -20.92
CA ILE A 245 -4.39 4.76 -21.21
C ILE A 245 -5.83 4.25 -21.37
N ALA A 246 -6.02 3.17 -22.13
CA ALA A 246 -7.34 2.56 -22.30
C ALA A 246 -7.93 2.06 -20.97
N ALA A 247 -7.09 1.55 -20.06
CA ALA A 247 -7.53 1.06 -18.75
C ALA A 247 -8.07 2.16 -17.82
N VAL A 248 -7.78 3.42 -18.10
CA VAL A 248 -8.25 4.59 -17.32
C VAL A 248 -9.13 5.51 -18.15
N TRP A 249 -9.87 4.95 -19.12
CA TRP A 249 -10.82 5.69 -19.96
C TRP A 249 -10.19 6.87 -20.70
N ASP A 250 -9.00 6.63 -21.27
CA ASP A 250 -8.22 7.61 -22.02
C ASP A 250 -7.79 8.85 -21.20
N GLN A 251 -7.72 8.70 -19.87
CA GLN A 251 -7.22 9.74 -18.98
C GLN A 251 -5.69 9.66 -18.87
N GLY A 252 -5.02 10.71 -19.36
CA GLY A 252 -3.57 10.82 -19.40
C GLY A 252 -3.00 10.53 -20.77
N SER A 253 -1.80 11.03 -21.02
CA SER A 253 -1.22 11.02 -22.36
C SER A 253 0.17 10.43 -22.38
N THR A 254 0.96 10.62 -21.34
CA THR A 254 2.35 10.20 -21.28
C THR A 254 2.51 8.98 -20.39
N SER A 255 3.47 8.10 -20.71
CA SER A 255 3.79 6.93 -19.89
C SER A 255 5.27 6.92 -19.57
N GLU A 256 5.63 6.66 -18.32
CA GLU A 256 7.03 6.50 -17.93
C GLU A 256 7.21 5.43 -16.85
N CYS A 257 8.42 4.89 -16.76
CA CYS A 257 8.85 4.09 -15.62
C CYS A 257 9.46 5.02 -14.56
N PHE A 258 9.07 4.84 -13.31
CA PHE A 258 9.63 5.64 -12.21
C PHE A 258 10.31 4.78 -11.13
N ASP A 259 10.02 3.48 -11.08
CA ASP A 259 10.72 2.52 -10.23
C ASP A 259 10.61 1.11 -10.85
N ALA A 260 11.41 0.18 -10.36
CA ALA A 260 11.27 -1.24 -10.66
C ALA A 260 11.53 -2.07 -9.42
N ILE A 261 10.80 -3.16 -9.27
CA ILE A 261 10.83 -3.97 -8.05
C ILE A 261 11.01 -5.44 -8.38
N HIS A 262 11.62 -6.16 -7.45
CA HIS A 262 11.63 -7.62 -7.44
C HIS A 262 10.76 -8.11 -6.29
N VAL A 263 9.61 -8.72 -6.62
CA VAL A 263 8.78 -9.41 -5.64
C VAL A 263 9.24 -10.86 -5.55
N TYR A 264 9.73 -11.25 -4.36
CA TYR A 264 10.26 -12.59 -4.16
C TYR A 264 9.16 -13.63 -4.11
N GLY A 265 9.39 -14.71 -4.86
CA GLY A 265 8.58 -15.91 -4.76
C GLY A 265 8.91 -16.80 -3.58
N ASN A 266 8.07 -17.81 -3.37
CA ASN A 266 8.30 -18.91 -2.42
C ASN A 266 8.51 -18.43 -0.97
N ARG A 267 7.93 -17.28 -0.62
CA ARG A 267 7.84 -16.79 0.76
C ARG A 267 6.52 -17.25 1.37
N PRO A 268 6.48 -17.54 2.68
CA PRO A 268 5.22 -17.82 3.35
C PRO A 268 4.28 -16.64 3.16
N VAL A 269 3.08 -16.92 2.63
CA VAL A 269 1.96 -16.00 2.78
C VAL A 269 1.51 -16.16 4.22
N LEU A 270 1.52 -15.06 4.98
CA LEU A 270 1.07 -15.09 6.37
C LEU A 270 -0.42 -15.47 6.41
N SER A 271 -0.79 -16.21 7.43
CA SER A 271 -2.16 -16.58 7.73
C SER A 271 -3.06 -15.36 7.77
N SER A 272 -4.32 -15.53 7.34
CA SER A 272 -5.35 -14.50 7.50
C SER A 272 -5.72 -14.28 8.97
N ASP A 273 -5.42 -15.24 9.85
CA ASP A 273 -5.51 -15.03 11.30
C ASP A 273 -4.28 -14.30 11.81
N HIS A 274 -4.53 -13.09 12.33
CA HIS A 274 -3.53 -12.17 12.88
C HIS A 274 -2.64 -12.80 13.97
N ASN A 275 -3.16 -13.78 14.72
CA ASN A 275 -2.44 -14.38 15.84
C ASN A 275 -1.51 -15.52 15.44
N THR A 276 -1.84 -16.24 14.34
CA THR A 276 -1.14 -17.48 13.97
C THR A 276 0.30 -17.23 13.51
N ASP A 277 0.56 -16.10 12.85
CA ASP A 277 1.86 -15.76 12.28
C ASP A 277 2.45 -14.46 12.84
N ALA A 278 2.00 -14.05 14.03
CA ALA A 278 2.55 -12.89 14.72
C ALA A 278 4.08 -13.00 14.87
N GLY A 279 4.80 -11.96 14.45
CA GLY A 279 6.27 -11.90 14.50
C GLY A 279 7.00 -12.68 13.39
N LYS A 280 6.29 -13.34 12.46
CA LYS A 280 6.93 -13.99 11.30
C LYS A 280 7.17 -13.00 10.16
N VAL A 281 8.20 -13.26 9.37
CA VAL A 281 8.54 -12.45 8.20
C VAL A 281 7.57 -12.76 7.06
N GLY A 282 6.87 -11.72 6.60
CA GLY A 282 5.95 -11.81 5.48
C GLY A 282 6.62 -11.79 4.10
N PRO A 283 5.84 -11.47 3.05
CA PRO A 283 6.35 -11.30 1.70
C PRO A 283 7.50 -10.29 1.66
N ALA A 284 8.52 -10.58 0.84
CA ALA A 284 9.66 -9.72 0.64
C ALA A 284 9.64 -9.12 -0.76
N ALA A 285 10.04 -7.85 -0.87
CA ALA A 285 10.29 -7.19 -2.13
C ALA A 285 11.59 -6.38 -2.05
N TYR A 286 12.31 -6.28 -3.16
CA TYR A 286 13.49 -5.45 -3.31
C TYR A 286 13.21 -4.32 -4.31
N ARG A 287 13.60 -3.09 -3.98
CA ARG A 287 13.41 -1.91 -4.84
C ARG A 287 14.71 -1.58 -5.56
N TYR A 288 14.63 -1.40 -6.87
CA TYR A 288 15.75 -0.96 -7.71
C TYR A 288 15.77 0.55 -7.91
N LEU A 289 14.73 1.25 -7.47
CA LEU A 289 14.55 2.68 -7.68
C LEU A 289 14.50 2.99 -9.18
N SER A 290 14.70 4.26 -9.55
CA SER A 290 14.77 4.69 -10.95
C SER A 290 15.88 3.99 -11.75
N GLY A 291 16.94 3.52 -11.08
CA GLY A 291 18.01 2.72 -11.71
C GLY A 291 17.52 1.37 -12.26
N GLY A 292 16.44 0.82 -11.70
CA GLY A 292 15.79 -0.38 -12.22
C GLY A 292 15.08 -0.19 -13.55
N CYS A 293 14.73 1.06 -13.90
CA CYS A 293 13.97 1.34 -15.11
C CYS A 293 14.77 1.05 -16.40
N THR A 294 16.08 1.20 -16.35
CA THR A 294 17.02 0.94 -17.46
C THR A 294 17.63 -0.46 -17.42
N TRP A 295 17.32 -1.25 -16.38
CA TRP A 295 17.89 -2.58 -16.19
C TRP A 295 17.45 -3.55 -17.29
N ARG A 296 18.42 -4.14 -17.99
CA ARG A 296 18.21 -5.21 -18.97
C ARG A 296 18.22 -6.56 -18.26
N ALA A 297 17.23 -7.40 -18.56
CA ALA A 297 17.11 -8.73 -17.96
C ALA A 297 18.22 -9.66 -18.47
N ASN A 298 19.38 -9.59 -17.83
CA ASN A 298 20.38 -10.67 -17.90
C ASN A 298 20.07 -11.75 -16.85
N ASN A 299 19.29 -11.39 -15.82
CA ASN A 299 18.69 -12.23 -14.78
C ASN A 299 17.28 -11.71 -14.48
N CYS A 300 16.41 -12.52 -13.86
CA CYS A 300 15.04 -12.13 -13.45
C CYS A 300 15.03 -11.17 -12.26
N GLY A 301 15.52 -9.94 -12.46
CA GLY A 301 15.48 -8.88 -11.46
C GLY A 301 15.82 -7.55 -12.11
N PRO A 302 14.96 -6.51 -12.02
CA PRO A 302 13.59 -6.50 -11.46
C PRO A 302 12.62 -7.44 -12.19
N ASN A 303 11.55 -7.91 -11.52
CA ASN A 303 10.51 -8.77 -12.13
C ASN A 303 9.14 -8.05 -12.27
N TYR A 304 9.04 -6.83 -11.77
CA TYR A 304 7.94 -5.89 -12.01
C TYR A 304 8.48 -4.50 -12.32
N CYS A 305 7.76 -3.77 -13.16
CA CYS A 305 8.03 -2.37 -13.47
C CYS A 305 6.91 -1.48 -12.95
N CYS A 306 7.26 -0.41 -12.24
CA CYS A 306 6.31 0.61 -11.83
C CYS A 306 6.21 1.66 -12.93
N CYS A 307 5.10 1.61 -13.64
CA CYS A 307 4.76 2.53 -14.71
C CYS A 307 3.70 3.52 -14.22
N ARG A 308 3.75 4.75 -14.71
CA ARG A 308 2.68 5.71 -14.47
C ARG A 308 2.24 6.39 -15.76
N VAL A 309 0.97 6.77 -15.79
CA VAL A 309 0.36 7.55 -16.85
C VAL A 309 -0.18 8.87 -16.28
N HIS A 310 0.11 9.98 -16.97
CA HIS A 310 -0.35 11.33 -16.65
C HIS A 310 -0.50 12.18 -17.91
#